data_AF-E3ZL64-F1
#
_entry.id   AF-E3ZL64-F1
#
_cell.length_a   1.000
_cell.length_b   1.000
_cell.length_c   1.000
_cell.angle_alpha   90.00
_cell.angle_beta   90.00
_cell.angle_gamma   90.00
#
_symmetry.space_group_name_H-M   'P 1'
#
loop_
_entity.id
_entity.type
_entity.pdbx_description
1 polymer ?
#
loop_
_entity_poly.entity_id
_entity_poly.type
_entity_poly.pdbx_seq_one_letter_code
_entity_poly.pdbx_strand_id
1 'polypeptide(L)'
;MNREALLIVSNGQQCHKHHLSPERVVTIGNTTQHEITYPEIAESIEVKYGEDSWNAGATALKVNEAVNIEKLAFYLCQDLRTQVYDVVTNLSVAFGAGTENDVTIDETKSDFLLLRNAKSDLFELQVLNGEIYHNFSLVTGICKLEPGDQLYTDGVTITIGKEDISVLAAKERVTSKLAPLFAADNSFGEDYPDYHRSPRIIYRAPEEKISMAKPSSKPSKPTDGLLKIILPPLVMVAITVVISIFQPRGLYIIMTIAMTAMTITMAIVNYIKSRKKYKEDSKQRLESYDLYLKRKTKELHETSEKQRHALTYHYPDVTELEKMALRVDSRIYEKTMFHHDFLTFRVGCGDESSSFSVEFQQEEFTQEKDELIEEAVKIKGQYLSINQVPVATDLMHGPVGYIGPRRLVLEQLQMLVMQTTLFHSYYDLQFITIFPEEEKADW
;
A
#
# COMPACT_ATOMS: atom_id res chain seq x y z
N MET A 1 -34.28 19.19 6.35
CA MET A 1 -35.02 18.11 7.03
C MET A 1 -34.93 16.93 6.12
N ASN A 2 -34.23 15.89 6.55
CA ASN A 2 -34.04 14.73 5.70
C ASN A 2 -35.38 14.04 5.52
N ARG A 3 -35.86 13.94 4.28
CA ARG A 3 -37.19 13.39 3.96
C ARG A 3 -37.12 11.98 3.42
N GLU A 4 -35.90 11.45 3.30
CA GLU A 4 -35.67 10.05 2.97
C GLU A 4 -36.08 9.16 4.14
N ALA A 5 -36.76 8.07 3.82
CA ALA A 5 -37.22 7.09 4.79
C ALA A 5 -36.94 5.70 4.27
N LEU A 6 -36.68 4.76 5.18
CA LEU A 6 -36.54 3.35 4.82
C LEU A 6 -37.86 2.65 5.08
N LEU A 7 -38.42 1.99 4.09
CA LEU A 7 -39.60 1.15 4.24
C LEU A 7 -39.18 -0.31 4.33
N ILE A 8 -39.63 -0.99 5.39
CA ILE A 8 -39.64 -2.44 5.46
C ILE A 8 -41.08 -2.92 5.33
N VAL A 9 -41.32 -3.83 4.39
CA VAL A 9 -42.63 -4.46 4.22
C VAL A 9 -42.45 -5.94 4.48
N SER A 10 -43.24 -6.56 5.34
CA SER A 10 -43.19 -8.00 5.65
C SER A 10 -44.53 -8.67 5.42
N ASN A 11 -44.53 -9.90 4.91
CA ASN A 11 -45.70 -10.79 4.87
C ASN A 11 -45.72 -11.85 5.99
N GLY A 12 -44.80 -11.74 6.96
CA GLY A 12 -44.62 -12.73 8.03
C GLY A 12 -43.76 -13.94 7.65
N GLN A 13 -43.23 -14.00 6.43
CA GLN A 13 -42.26 -15.03 5.99
C GLN A 13 -41.00 -14.40 5.37
N GLN A 14 -41.18 -13.30 4.66
CA GLN A 14 -40.12 -12.53 4.02
C GLN A 14 -40.40 -11.05 4.26
N CYS A 15 -39.34 -10.26 4.28
CA CYS A 15 -39.45 -8.82 4.27
C CYS A 15 -38.66 -8.22 3.11
N HIS A 16 -39.05 -7.02 2.69
CA HIS A 16 -38.40 -6.29 1.62
C HIS A 16 -38.03 -4.90 2.13
N LYS A 17 -36.80 -4.50 1.84
CA LYS A 17 -36.25 -3.19 2.20
C LYS A 17 -36.26 -2.28 0.98
N HIS A 18 -36.85 -1.10 1.11
CA HIS A 18 -36.93 -0.12 0.02
C HIS A 18 -36.75 1.31 0.54
N HIS A 19 -35.92 2.10 -0.15
CA HIS A 19 -35.75 3.51 0.17
C HIS A 19 -36.91 4.33 -0.42
N LEU A 20 -37.49 5.22 0.36
CA LEU A 20 -38.59 6.09 -0.03
C LEU A 20 -38.07 7.51 -0.31
N SER A 21 -38.50 8.08 -1.43
CA SER A 21 -38.25 9.48 -1.80
C SER A 21 -39.58 10.19 -2.06
N PRO A 22 -39.80 11.42 -1.54
CA PRO A 22 -41.09 12.11 -1.61
C PRO A 22 -41.64 12.32 -3.03
N GLU A 23 -40.78 12.28 -4.05
CA GLU A 23 -41.12 12.50 -5.46
C GLU A 23 -41.59 11.22 -6.17
N ARG A 24 -41.43 10.05 -5.55
CA ARG A 24 -41.70 8.75 -6.16
C ARG A 24 -42.83 8.01 -5.44
N VAL A 25 -43.68 7.34 -6.23
CA VAL A 25 -44.66 6.39 -5.72
C VAL A 25 -44.06 4.99 -5.81
N VAL A 26 -43.99 4.30 -4.67
CA VAL A 26 -43.55 2.90 -4.60
C VAL A 26 -44.79 2.02 -4.73
N THR A 27 -44.72 1.02 -5.60
CA THR A 27 -45.85 0.10 -5.82
C THR A 27 -45.54 -1.28 -5.29
N ILE A 28 -46.51 -1.85 -4.58
CA ILE A 28 -46.44 -3.20 -4.00
C ILE A 28 -47.57 -4.02 -4.59
N GLY A 29 -47.25 -5.14 -5.24
CA GLY A 29 -48.26 -5.94 -5.92
C GLY A 29 -47.85 -7.41 -6.05
N ASN A 30 -48.63 -8.18 -6.81
CA ASN A 30 -48.42 -9.62 -6.99
C ASN A 30 -47.66 -10.01 -8.26
N THR A 31 -47.33 -9.03 -9.11
CA THR A 31 -46.55 -9.22 -10.34
C THR A 31 -45.20 -8.51 -10.27
N THR A 32 -44.22 -9.02 -11.02
CA THR A 32 -42.85 -8.49 -11.15
C THR A 32 -42.75 -7.09 -11.77
N GLN A 33 -43.86 -6.48 -12.16
CA GLN A 33 -43.92 -5.08 -12.61
C GLN A 33 -43.93 -4.08 -11.44
N HIS A 34 -44.20 -4.54 -10.22
CA HIS A 34 -44.19 -3.72 -9.01
C HIS A 34 -42.80 -3.71 -8.38
N GLU A 35 -42.48 -2.64 -7.65
CA GLU A 35 -41.17 -2.47 -7.00
C GLU A 35 -40.95 -3.46 -5.86
N ILE A 36 -42.03 -3.81 -5.14
CA ILE A 36 -42.05 -4.89 -4.15
C ILE A 36 -43.11 -5.90 -4.59
N THR A 37 -42.74 -7.18 -4.64
CA THR A 37 -43.62 -8.25 -5.15
C THR A 37 -43.96 -9.25 -4.05
N TYR A 38 -45.25 -9.41 -3.77
CA TYR A 38 -45.83 -10.43 -2.90
C TYR A 38 -46.94 -11.18 -3.66
N PRO A 39 -46.72 -12.42 -4.13
CA PRO A 39 -47.70 -13.14 -4.95
C PRO A 39 -49.08 -13.35 -4.30
N GLU A 40 -49.14 -13.32 -2.97
CA GLU A 40 -50.32 -13.60 -2.16
C GLU A 40 -51.26 -12.40 -1.93
N ILE A 41 -50.89 -11.19 -2.34
CA ILE A 41 -51.76 -10.00 -2.23
C ILE A 41 -52.70 -9.89 -3.43
N ALA A 42 -53.95 -9.52 -3.14
CA ALA A 42 -55.04 -9.49 -4.13
C ALA A 42 -55.06 -8.18 -4.92
N GLU A 43 -54.79 -7.06 -4.24
CA GLU A 43 -54.77 -5.72 -4.82
C GLU A 43 -53.40 -5.08 -4.61
N SER A 44 -53.00 -4.20 -5.52
CA SER A 44 -51.75 -3.45 -5.41
C SER A 44 -51.89 -2.29 -4.43
N ILE A 45 -50.87 -2.07 -3.59
CA ILE A 45 -50.80 -0.98 -2.63
C ILE A 45 -49.76 0.03 -3.11
N GLU A 46 -50.15 1.29 -3.23
CA GLU A 46 -49.24 2.40 -3.50
C GLU A 46 -48.76 3.04 -2.19
N VAL A 47 -47.45 3.22 -2.05
CA VAL A 47 -46.85 4.00 -0.97
C VAL A 47 -46.36 5.33 -1.52
N LYS A 48 -46.88 6.43 -0.98
CA LYS A 48 -46.57 7.80 -1.42
C LYS A 48 -46.55 8.79 -0.27
N TYR A 49 -45.83 9.89 -0.46
CA TYR A 49 -45.83 11.01 0.48
C TYR A 49 -46.97 11.99 0.15
N GLY A 50 -47.80 12.32 1.14
CA GLY A 50 -48.94 13.23 0.99
C GLY A 50 -49.43 13.75 2.34
N GLU A 51 -49.94 14.98 2.39
CA GLU A 51 -50.42 15.63 3.63
C GLU A 51 -49.40 15.54 4.79
N ASP A 52 -48.13 15.81 4.48
CA ASP A 52 -46.99 15.74 5.42
C ASP A 52 -46.75 14.36 6.09
N SER A 53 -47.22 13.27 5.47
CA SER A 53 -46.98 11.91 5.96
C SER A 53 -46.80 10.89 4.83
N TRP A 54 -46.15 9.77 5.14
CA TRP A 54 -46.10 8.61 4.25
C TRP A 54 -47.40 7.82 4.37
N ASN A 55 -48.04 7.51 3.24
CA ASN A 55 -49.31 6.79 3.19
C ASN A 55 -49.15 5.54 2.33
N ALA A 56 -49.66 4.40 2.83
CA ALA A 56 -49.84 3.18 2.07
C ALA A 56 -51.33 3.02 1.76
N GLY A 57 -51.70 3.20 0.49
CA GLY A 57 -53.09 3.31 0.07
C GLY A 57 -53.78 4.51 0.74
N ALA A 58 -54.80 4.24 1.56
CA ALA A 58 -55.53 5.25 2.34
C ALA A 58 -55.07 5.34 3.81
N THR A 59 -54.04 4.58 4.21
CA THR A 59 -53.60 4.48 5.61
C THR A 59 -52.28 5.21 5.80
N ALA A 60 -52.25 6.15 6.74
CA ALA A 60 -51.03 6.84 7.14
C ALA A 60 -50.09 5.90 7.91
N LEU A 61 -48.84 5.82 7.45
CA LEU A 61 -47.77 5.09 8.12
C LEU A 61 -47.23 5.90 9.28
N LYS A 62 -46.92 5.23 10.38
CA LYS A 62 -46.33 5.84 11.56
C LYS A 62 -44.82 5.60 11.58
N VAL A 63 -44.08 6.63 11.97
CA VAL A 63 -42.63 6.59 12.05
C VAL A 63 -42.20 5.64 13.16
N ASN A 64 -41.31 4.70 12.83
CA ASN A 64 -40.71 3.69 13.69
C ASN A 64 -41.71 2.76 14.40
N GLU A 65 -42.92 2.62 13.84
CA GLU A 65 -43.96 1.68 14.31
C GLU A 65 -44.43 0.80 13.15
N ALA A 66 -44.84 -0.44 13.47
CA ALA A 66 -45.46 -1.33 12.50
C ALA A 66 -46.93 -0.97 12.27
N VAL A 67 -47.32 -0.84 11.01
CA VAL A 67 -48.72 -0.65 10.58
C VAL A 67 -49.13 -1.84 9.71
N ASN A 68 -50.11 -2.60 10.17
CA ASN A 68 -50.62 -3.76 9.42
C ASN A 68 -51.73 -3.33 8.46
N ILE A 69 -51.55 -3.66 7.18
CA ILE A 69 -52.53 -3.40 6.12
C ILE A 69 -52.70 -4.72 5.36
N GLU A 70 -53.93 -5.23 5.35
CA GLU A 70 -54.25 -6.58 4.83
C GLU A 70 -53.39 -7.68 5.48
N LYS A 71 -52.52 -8.34 4.69
CA LYS A 71 -51.60 -9.40 5.10
C LYS A 71 -50.15 -8.91 5.23
N LEU A 72 -49.91 -7.60 5.10
CA LEU A 72 -48.59 -7.01 5.11
C LEU A 72 -48.40 -6.11 6.32
N ALA A 73 -47.23 -6.20 6.95
CA ALA A 73 -46.77 -5.29 7.97
C ALA A 73 -45.82 -4.26 7.35
N PHE A 74 -46.13 -2.98 7.51
CA PHE A 74 -45.34 -1.86 7.03
C PHE A 74 -44.59 -1.21 8.18
N TYR A 75 -43.27 -1.09 8.07
CA TYR A 75 -42.42 -0.43 9.04
C TYR A 75 -41.72 0.75 8.37
N LEU A 76 -42.08 1.96 8.78
CA LEU A 76 -41.48 3.19 8.27
C LEU A 76 -40.33 3.61 9.20
N CYS A 77 -39.10 3.43 8.76
CA CYS A 77 -37.90 3.76 9.52
C CYS A 77 -37.36 5.15 9.12
N GLN A 78 -37.24 6.06 10.08
CA GLN A 78 -36.63 7.39 9.88
C GLN A 78 -35.67 7.74 11.02
N ASP A 79 -34.77 8.69 10.76
CA ASP A 79 -33.73 9.15 11.70
C ASP A 79 -32.88 8.01 12.28
N LEU A 80 -32.58 7.02 11.43
CA LEU A 80 -31.78 5.87 11.81
C LEU A 80 -30.33 6.28 12.08
N ARG A 81 -29.72 5.65 13.08
CA ARG A 81 -28.31 5.79 13.42
C ARG A 81 -27.68 4.42 13.56
N THR A 82 -26.46 4.33 13.06
CA THR A 82 -25.64 3.14 13.22
C THR A 82 -24.81 3.24 14.49
N GLN A 83 -24.84 2.21 15.33
CA GLN A 83 -23.93 2.02 16.46
C GLN A 83 -23.19 0.70 16.26
N VAL A 84 -21.88 0.69 16.52
CA VAL A 84 -21.05 -0.51 16.36
C VAL A 84 -20.55 -0.95 17.73
N TYR A 85 -20.55 -2.25 17.98
CA TYR A 85 -20.13 -2.83 19.25
C TYR A 85 -19.11 -3.94 19.06
N ASP A 86 -18.11 -3.98 19.95
CA ASP A 86 -17.13 -5.08 20.02
C ASP A 86 -17.80 -6.33 20.57
N VAL A 87 -17.61 -7.46 19.88
CA VAL A 87 -18.07 -8.77 20.33
C VAL A 87 -16.94 -9.82 20.35
N VAL A 88 -15.68 -9.42 20.21
CA VAL A 88 -14.50 -10.30 20.12
C VAL A 88 -14.41 -11.24 21.31
N THR A 89 -14.73 -10.73 22.50
CA THR A 89 -14.60 -11.51 23.74
C THR A 89 -15.85 -12.28 24.12
N ASN A 90 -16.98 -12.01 23.46
CA ASN A 90 -18.28 -12.56 23.77
C ASN A 90 -18.47 -13.95 23.14
N LEU A 91 -18.90 -14.93 23.94
CA LEU A 91 -19.37 -16.24 23.45
C LEU A 91 -20.89 -16.27 23.25
N SER A 92 -21.59 -15.35 23.91
CA SER A 92 -23.02 -15.13 23.75
C SER A 92 -23.32 -13.64 23.69
N VAL A 93 -24.31 -13.25 22.88
CA VAL A 93 -24.89 -11.91 22.88
C VAL A 93 -26.41 -12.04 22.89
N ALA A 94 -27.06 -11.51 23.92
CA ALA A 94 -28.51 -11.57 24.09
C ALA A 94 -29.20 -10.28 23.63
N PHE A 95 -30.31 -10.45 22.92
CA PHE A 95 -31.15 -9.37 22.39
C PHE A 95 -32.60 -9.55 22.85
N GLY A 96 -33.24 -8.46 23.25
CA GLY A 96 -34.65 -8.46 23.67
C GLY A 96 -35.09 -7.18 24.36
N ALA A 97 -36.33 -7.12 24.84
CA ALA A 97 -36.87 -5.96 25.56
C ALA A 97 -36.37 -5.83 27.00
N GLY A 98 -35.91 -6.93 27.59
CA GLY A 98 -35.42 -6.99 28.96
C GLY A 98 -34.12 -6.23 29.18
N THR A 99 -33.99 -5.60 30.36
CA THR A 99 -32.76 -4.91 30.78
C THR A 99 -31.62 -5.85 31.13
N GLU A 100 -31.88 -7.15 31.24
CA GLU A 100 -30.91 -8.22 31.43
C GLU A 100 -30.10 -8.53 30.16
N ASN A 101 -30.66 -8.24 28.99
CA ASN A 101 -30.02 -8.48 27.70
C ASN A 101 -28.74 -7.65 27.51
N ASP A 102 -27.87 -8.09 26.61
CA ASP A 102 -26.66 -7.35 26.23
C ASP A 102 -27.02 -6.16 25.33
N VAL A 103 -27.98 -6.37 24.42
CA VAL A 103 -28.58 -5.35 23.58
C VAL A 103 -30.09 -5.30 23.85
N THR A 104 -30.53 -4.24 24.52
CA THR A 104 -31.94 -3.99 24.81
C THR A 104 -32.59 -3.22 23.66
N ILE A 105 -33.66 -3.79 23.12
CA ILE A 105 -34.47 -3.23 22.04
C ILE A 105 -35.83 -2.85 22.66
N ASP A 106 -36.15 -1.56 22.76
CA ASP A 106 -37.38 -1.09 23.41
C ASP A 106 -38.66 -1.65 22.77
N GLU A 107 -39.75 -1.89 23.50
CA GLU A 107 -41.04 -2.35 22.93
C GLU A 107 -41.01 -3.53 21.93
N THR A 108 -39.92 -4.32 21.83
CA THR A 108 -39.87 -5.49 20.94
C THR A 108 -40.60 -6.68 21.55
N LYS A 109 -41.15 -7.53 20.69
CA LYS A 109 -41.67 -8.85 21.09
C LYS A 109 -40.66 -9.97 20.86
N SER A 110 -39.52 -9.66 20.26
CA SER A 110 -38.54 -10.65 19.85
C SER A 110 -37.44 -10.78 20.90
N ASP A 111 -37.12 -12.02 21.24
CA ASP A 111 -36.01 -12.38 22.13
C ASP A 111 -35.15 -13.43 21.42
N PHE A 112 -33.85 -13.17 21.30
CA PHE A 112 -32.94 -14.05 20.58
C PHE A 112 -31.50 -13.94 21.08
N LEU A 113 -30.72 -14.97 20.79
CA LEU A 113 -29.34 -15.12 21.23
C LEU A 113 -28.44 -15.38 20.03
N LEU A 114 -27.26 -14.78 20.06
CA LEU A 114 -26.13 -15.18 19.24
C LEU A 114 -25.20 -16.01 20.11
N LEU A 115 -24.89 -17.24 19.70
CA LEU A 115 -24.07 -18.19 20.47
C LEU A 115 -22.90 -18.71 19.64
N ARG A 116 -21.74 -18.91 20.25
CA ARG A 116 -20.61 -19.61 19.62
C ARG A 116 -19.80 -20.39 20.65
N ASN A 117 -19.21 -21.51 20.23
CA ASN A 117 -18.47 -22.40 21.13
C ASN A 117 -17.07 -21.88 21.47
N ALA A 118 -16.38 -21.28 20.49
CA ALA A 118 -15.10 -20.61 20.68
C ALA A 118 -15.09 -19.21 20.06
N LYS A 119 -14.17 -18.35 20.51
CA LYS A 119 -14.03 -16.96 20.00
C LYS A 119 -13.66 -16.88 18.51
N SER A 120 -13.08 -17.95 17.96
CA SER A 120 -12.77 -18.08 16.54
C SER A 120 -13.96 -18.51 15.68
N ASP A 121 -15.03 -19.00 16.32
CA ASP A 121 -16.17 -19.55 15.62
C ASP A 121 -17.16 -18.46 15.22
N LEU A 122 -17.93 -18.74 14.18
CA LEU A 122 -19.07 -17.94 13.78
C LEU A 122 -20.20 -18.06 14.81
N PHE A 123 -21.01 -17.00 14.92
CA PHE A 123 -22.20 -17.02 15.74
C PHE A 123 -23.30 -17.88 15.11
N GLU A 124 -24.07 -18.56 15.95
CA GLU A 124 -25.32 -19.21 15.62
C GLU A 124 -26.46 -18.41 16.26
N LEU A 125 -27.43 -18.03 15.43
CA LEU A 125 -28.67 -17.42 15.86
C LEU A 125 -29.60 -18.47 16.46
N GLN A 126 -30.08 -18.19 17.67
CA GLN A 126 -31.15 -18.92 18.33
C GLN A 126 -32.28 -17.95 18.66
N VAL A 127 -33.41 -18.08 17.96
CA VAL A 127 -34.62 -17.31 18.25
C VAL A 127 -35.37 -17.98 19.40
N LEU A 128 -35.61 -17.23 20.48
CA LEU A 128 -36.37 -17.68 21.64
C LEU A 128 -37.85 -17.31 21.51
N ASN A 129 -38.12 -16.12 21.02
CA ASN A 129 -39.47 -15.58 20.81
C ASN A 129 -39.47 -14.52 19.69
N GLY A 130 -40.63 -14.28 19.08
CA GLY A 130 -40.84 -13.26 18.06
C GLY A 130 -40.32 -13.62 16.66
N GLU A 131 -40.28 -12.61 15.79
CA GLU A 131 -39.95 -12.76 14.37
C GLU A 131 -38.57 -12.15 14.08
N ILE A 132 -37.60 -13.01 13.76
CA ILE A 132 -36.27 -12.59 13.32
C ILE A 132 -36.09 -12.99 11.87
N TYR A 133 -35.69 -12.04 11.05
CA TYR A 133 -35.42 -12.26 9.63
C TYR A 133 -33.91 -12.27 9.41
N HIS A 134 -33.36 -13.34 8.83
CA HIS A 134 -31.97 -13.43 8.39
C HIS A 134 -31.91 -13.23 6.89
N ASN A 135 -31.14 -12.23 6.45
CA ASN A 135 -31.09 -11.77 5.06
C ASN A 135 -32.50 -11.62 4.45
N PHE A 136 -33.39 -11.03 5.24
CA PHE A 136 -34.79 -10.74 4.94
C PHE A 136 -35.74 -11.95 4.77
N SER A 137 -35.34 -13.14 5.23
CA SER A 137 -36.22 -14.32 5.33
C SER A 137 -36.40 -14.75 6.78
N LEU A 138 -37.63 -15.11 7.16
CA LEU A 138 -37.96 -15.49 8.53
C LEU A 138 -37.17 -16.74 8.96
N VAL A 139 -36.55 -16.65 10.13
CA VAL A 139 -35.80 -17.75 10.73
C VAL A 139 -36.74 -18.68 11.49
N THR A 140 -36.72 -19.96 11.16
CA THR A 140 -37.58 -21.00 11.77
C THR A 140 -36.79 -22.01 12.62
N GLY A 141 -35.46 -21.86 12.71
CA GLY A 141 -34.57 -22.77 13.43
C GLY A 141 -33.22 -22.13 13.76
N ILE A 142 -32.21 -22.96 14.04
CA ILE A 142 -30.84 -22.49 14.29
C ILE A 142 -30.21 -22.11 12.95
N CYS A 143 -29.63 -20.90 12.88
CA CYS A 143 -28.97 -20.40 11.68
C CYS A 143 -27.54 -19.94 12.00
N LYS A 144 -26.55 -20.38 11.23
CA LYS A 144 -25.16 -19.94 11.38
C LYS A 144 -24.95 -18.64 10.61
N LEU A 145 -24.31 -17.66 11.24
CA LEU A 145 -24.16 -16.30 10.71
C LEU A 145 -22.74 -16.04 10.23
N GLU A 146 -22.61 -15.54 9.02
CA GLU A 146 -21.34 -15.13 8.43
C GLU A 146 -21.13 -13.61 8.50
N PRO A 147 -19.88 -13.11 8.50
CA PRO A 147 -19.63 -11.69 8.39
C PRO A 147 -20.26 -11.11 7.13
N GLY A 148 -21.10 -10.08 7.29
CA GLY A 148 -21.91 -9.45 6.24
C GLY A 148 -23.41 -9.78 6.34
N ASP A 149 -23.79 -10.83 7.06
CA ASP A 149 -25.19 -11.21 7.25
C ASP A 149 -25.99 -10.16 8.03
N GLN A 150 -27.26 -9.99 7.64
CA GLN A 150 -28.17 -9.05 8.27
C GLN A 150 -29.30 -9.78 9.00
N LEU A 151 -29.50 -9.41 10.27
CA LEU A 151 -30.68 -9.76 11.04
C LEU A 151 -31.61 -8.55 11.13
N TYR A 152 -32.91 -8.78 11.01
CA TYR A 152 -33.92 -7.73 11.14
C TYR A 152 -35.03 -8.15 12.09
N THR A 153 -35.44 -7.23 12.98
CA THR A 153 -36.60 -7.35 13.86
C THR A 153 -37.09 -5.97 14.30
N ASP A 154 -38.41 -5.74 14.32
CA ASP A 154 -39.05 -4.55 14.90
C ASP A 154 -38.35 -3.20 14.61
N GLY A 155 -37.97 -2.96 13.35
CA GLY A 155 -37.32 -1.71 12.92
C GLY A 155 -35.82 -1.60 13.26
N VAL A 156 -35.21 -2.65 13.79
CA VAL A 156 -33.78 -2.75 14.08
C VAL A 156 -33.11 -3.69 13.09
N THR A 157 -32.06 -3.22 12.42
CA THR A 157 -31.21 -4.06 11.57
C THR A 157 -29.87 -4.27 12.26
N ILE A 158 -29.44 -5.52 12.39
CA ILE A 158 -28.17 -5.92 13.00
C ILE A 158 -27.33 -6.60 11.91
N THR A 159 -26.19 -6.00 11.57
CA THR A 159 -25.23 -6.59 10.63
C THR A 159 -24.13 -7.28 11.42
N ILE A 160 -23.87 -8.53 11.10
CA ILE A 160 -22.84 -9.36 11.74
C ILE A 160 -21.49 -9.06 11.11
N GLY A 161 -20.52 -8.63 11.91
CA GLY A 161 -19.13 -8.52 11.49
C GLY A 161 -18.29 -9.71 11.96
N LYS A 162 -16.99 -9.66 11.66
CA LYS A 162 -16.04 -10.69 12.11
C LYS A 162 -15.75 -10.58 13.61
N GLU A 163 -15.65 -9.35 14.09
CA GLU A 163 -15.20 -8.99 15.44
C GLU A 163 -16.16 -7.99 16.11
N ASP A 164 -17.12 -7.47 15.35
CA ASP A 164 -18.09 -6.48 15.76
C ASP A 164 -19.51 -6.84 15.33
N ILE A 165 -20.48 -6.12 15.88
CA ILE A 165 -21.85 -6.07 15.35
C ILE A 165 -22.23 -4.62 15.13
N SER A 166 -22.91 -4.35 14.01
CA SER A 166 -23.42 -3.03 13.67
C SER A 166 -24.93 -3.02 13.83
N VAL A 167 -25.47 -2.07 14.58
CA VAL A 167 -26.91 -1.94 14.86
C VAL A 167 -27.41 -0.63 14.28
N LEU A 168 -28.29 -0.73 13.28
CA LEU A 168 -28.99 0.39 12.65
C LEU A 168 -30.41 0.46 13.22
N ALA A 169 -30.71 1.54 13.94
CA ALA A 169 -32.01 1.75 14.56
C ALA A 169 -32.30 3.24 14.76
N ALA A 170 -33.57 3.59 15.01
CA ALA A 170 -33.94 4.95 15.39
C ALA A 170 -33.27 5.38 16.71
N LYS A 171 -33.13 6.69 16.91
CA LYS A 171 -32.55 7.24 18.16
C LYS A 171 -33.32 6.71 19.38
N GLU A 172 -32.59 6.32 20.44
CA GLU A 172 -33.13 5.79 21.72
C GLU A 172 -33.83 4.43 21.63
N ARG A 173 -34.04 3.87 20.43
CA ARG A 173 -34.67 2.56 20.19
C ARG A 173 -33.86 1.38 20.75
N VAL A 174 -32.55 1.52 20.82
CA VAL A 174 -31.60 0.48 21.24
C VAL A 174 -30.65 1.03 22.30
N THR A 175 -30.48 0.27 23.38
CA THR A 175 -29.46 0.49 24.41
C THR A 175 -28.61 -0.77 24.54
N SER A 176 -27.29 -0.64 24.69
CA SER A 176 -26.39 -1.79 24.76
C SER A 176 -25.43 -1.68 25.94
N LYS A 177 -25.10 -2.83 26.52
CA LYS A 177 -24.04 -3.01 27.53
C LYS A 177 -22.71 -3.40 26.90
N LEU A 178 -22.71 -3.73 25.61
CA LEU A 178 -21.50 -4.09 24.88
C LEU A 178 -20.59 -2.86 24.74
N ALA A 179 -19.28 -3.11 24.62
CA ALA A 179 -18.32 -2.04 24.44
C ALA A 179 -18.56 -1.35 23.09
N PRO A 180 -18.89 -0.04 23.06
CA PRO A 180 -19.08 0.66 21.80
C PRO A 180 -17.74 0.81 21.08
N LEU A 181 -17.71 0.39 19.82
CA LEU A 181 -16.63 0.72 18.91
C LEU A 181 -16.97 2.05 18.26
N PHE A 182 -16.29 3.10 18.71
CA PHE A 182 -16.24 4.34 17.95
C PHE A 182 -15.34 4.09 16.75
N ALA A 183 -15.92 3.64 15.64
CA ALA A 183 -15.24 3.74 14.37
C ALA A 183 -14.80 5.21 14.20
N ALA A 184 -13.60 5.45 13.69
CA ALA A 184 -13.38 6.71 12.97
C ALA A 184 -14.52 6.79 11.96
N ASP A 185 -15.30 7.87 12.02
CA ASP A 185 -16.58 8.04 11.35
C ASP A 185 -16.49 7.68 9.85
N ASN A 186 -16.68 6.40 9.54
CA ASN A 186 -16.76 5.85 8.19
C ASN A 186 -18.23 5.65 7.81
N SER A 187 -19.16 6.29 8.54
CA SER A 187 -20.55 6.36 8.12
C SER A 187 -20.65 7.33 6.96
N PHE A 188 -20.43 6.78 5.77
CA PHE A 188 -20.68 7.44 4.51
C PHE A 188 -22.13 7.97 4.51
N GLY A 189 -22.30 9.29 4.45
CA GLY A 189 -23.61 9.95 4.44
C GLY A 189 -24.44 9.61 3.19
N GLU A 190 -25.70 10.05 3.13
CA GLU A 190 -26.58 9.80 1.96
C GLU A 190 -26.02 10.33 0.64
N ASP A 191 -25.23 11.41 0.69
CA ASP A 191 -24.54 11.98 -0.46
C ASP A 191 -23.23 11.24 -0.81
N TYR A 192 -22.95 10.08 -0.20
CA TYR A 192 -21.72 9.35 -0.47
C TYR A 192 -21.85 8.35 -1.63
N PRO A 193 -20.85 8.28 -2.53
CA PRO A 193 -19.71 9.20 -2.63
C PRO A 193 -20.02 10.38 -3.57
N ASP A 194 -20.16 11.60 -3.04
CA ASP A 194 -19.85 12.84 -3.76
C ASP A 194 -18.31 12.95 -3.86
N TYR A 195 -17.73 12.00 -4.59
CA TYR A 195 -16.30 11.87 -4.74
C TYR A 195 -15.80 12.84 -5.80
N HIS A 196 -15.14 13.89 -5.34
CA HIS A 196 -14.37 14.79 -6.19
C HIS A 196 -12.93 14.28 -6.28
N ARG A 197 -12.43 14.11 -7.51
CA ARG A 197 -11.04 13.70 -7.74
C ARG A 197 -10.09 14.71 -7.08
N SER A 198 -9.25 14.24 -6.18
CA SER A 198 -8.24 15.09 -5.57
C SER A 198 -7.12 15.40 -6.56
N PRO A 199 -6.42 16.55 -6.41
CA PRO A 199 -5.21 16.81 -7.17
C PRO A 199 -4.20 15.67 -7.02
N ARG A 200 -3.74 15.14 -8.15
CA ARG A 200 -2.81 14.00 -8.19
C ARG A 200 -1.40 14.42 -7.79
N ILE A 201 -0.78 13.62 -6.92
CA ILE A 201 0.66 13.72 -6.62
C ILE A 201 1.42 12.75 -7.54
N ILE A 202 2.44 13.25 -8.24
CA ILE A 202 3.28 12.45 -9.15
C ILE A 202 4.73 12.48 -8.66
N TYR A 203 5.19 11.36 -8.10
CA TYR A 203 6.61 11.11 -7.83
C TYR A 203 7.33 10.71 -9.11
N ARG A 204 8.34 11.48 -9.50
CA ARG A 204 9.16 11.18 -10.67
C ARG A 204 10.35 10.33 -10.28
N ALA A 205 10.66 9.35 -11.13
CA ALA A 205 11.92 8.63 -11.02
C ALA A 205 13.10 9.60 -11.25
N PRO A 206 14.22 9.45 -10.52
CA PRO A 206 15.37 10.31 -10.68
C PRO A 206 16.05 10.07 -12.03
N GLU A 207 16.31 11.13 -12.79
CA GLU A 207 17.02 11.10 -14.08
C GLU A 207 18.45 11.68 -13.98
N GLU A 208 18.92 11.88 -12.75
CA GLU A 208 20.18 12.55 -12.45
C GLU A 208 21.40 11.71 -12.91
N LYS A 209 22.46 12.41 -13.32
CA LYS A 209 23.74 11.78 -13.65
C LYS A 209 24.67 11.84 -12.44
N ILE A 210 24.99 10.68 -11.86
CA ILE A 210 25.88 10.59 -10.71
C ILE A 210 27.29 10.27 -11.20
N SER A 211 28.19 11.25 -11.13
CA SER A 211 29.59 11.08 -11.53
C SER A 211 30.44 10.56 -10.36
N MET A 212 31.20 9.50 -10.61
CA MET A 212 32.19 8.93 -9.70
C MET A 212 33.62 9.29 -10.18
N ALA A 213 34.41 9.82 -9.27
CA ALA A 213 35.79 10.22 -9.51
C ALA A 213 36.76 9.03 -9.35
N LYS A 214 37.84 9.04 -10.14
CA LYS A 214 38.97 8.13 -9.95
C LYS A 214 39.71 8.44 -8.65
N PRO A 215 40.35 7.45 -8.01
CA PRO A 215 41.28 7.71 -6.91
C PRO A 215 42.46 8.54 -7.39
N SER A 216 43.15 9.21 -6.46
CA SER A 216 44.43 9.87 -6.77
C SER A 216 45.44 8.85 -7.30
N SER A 217 46.44 9.30 -8.07
CA SER A 217 47.49 8.42 -8.59
C SER A 217 48.26 7.74 -7.44
N LYS A 218 48.76 6.52 -7.70
CA LYS A 218 49.56 5.79 -6.71
C LYS A 218 50.82 6.61 -6.38
N PRO A 219 51.17 6.80 -5.09
CA PRO A 219 52.42 7.44 -4.72
C PRO A 219 53.61 6.70 -5.33
N SER A 220 54.62 7.42 -5.79
CA SER A 220 55.83 6.80 -6.33
C SER A 220 56.60 6.11 -5.21
N LYS A 221 56.93 4.82 -5.41
CA LYS A 221 57.80 4.11 -4.47
C LYS A 221 59.16 4.82 -4.44
N PRO A 222 59.72 5.11 -3.25
CA PRO A 222 61.09 5.60 -3.14
C PRO A 222 62.02 4.65 -3.88
N THR A 223 62.85 5.19 -4.77
CA THR A 223 63.67 4.40 -5.69
C THR A 223 64.45 3.32 -4.95
N ASP A 224 64.27 2.05 -5.31
CA ASP A 224 64.94 0.90 -4.66
C ASP A 224 66.48 0.91 -4.81
N GLY A 225 67.03 1.85 -5.58
CA GLY A 225 68.46 2.05 -5.71
C GLY A 225 69.02 2.99 -4.65
N LEU A 226 69.07 2.58 -3.38
CA LEU A 226 70.03 3.19 -2.43
C LEU A 226 71.43 3.24 -3.06
N LEU A 227 71.77 2.19 -3.82
CA LEU A 227 72.97 2.14 -4.64
C LEU A 227 73.05 3.32 -5.64
N LYS A 228 71.98 3.65 -6.38
CA LYS A 228 71.98 4.76 -7.36
C LYS A 228 72.15 6.14 -6.71
N ILE A 229 71.69 6.29 -5.46
CA ILE A 229 71.81 7.54 -4.70
C ILE A 229 73.22 7.66 -4.09
N ILE A 230 73.82 6.54 -3.68
CA ILE A 230 75.13 6.50 -3.01
C ILE A 230 76.29 6.35 -4.03
N LEU A 231 76.04 5.84 -5.24
CA LEU A 231 77.06 5.56 -6.26
C LEU A 231 77.84 6.81 -6.72
N PRO A 232 77.22 7.97 -7.04
CA PRO A 232 77.98 9.15 -7.46
C PRO A 232 78.95 9.67 -6.38
N PRO A 233 78.54 9.81 -5.09
CA PRO A 233 79.48 10.11 -4.00
C PRO A 233 80.60 9.06 -3.86
N LEU A 234 80.30 7.78 -4.02
CA LEU A 234 81.26 6.69 -3.88
C LEU A 234 82.33 6.71 -4.99
N VAL A 235 81.91 6.99 -6.23
CA VAL A 235 82.81 7.20 -7.39
C VAL A 235 83.66 8.45 -7.19
N MET A 236 83.10 9.53 -6.65
CA MET A 236 83.86 10.76 -6.33
C MET A 236 84.95 10.49 -5.30
N VAL A 237 84.68 9.71 -4.24
CA VAL A 237 85.71 9.29 -3.27
C VAL A 237 86.82 8.50 -3.97
N ALA A 238 86.48 7.52 -4.81
CA ALA A 238 87.47 6.73 -5.54
C ALA A 238 88.37 7.60 -6.46
N ILE A 239 87.77 8.53 -7.22
CA ILE A 239 88.51 9.47 -8.08
C ILE A 239 89.45 10.37 -7.24
N THR A 240 88.97 10.85 -6.09
CA THR A 240 89.75 11.72 -5.21
C THR A 240 90.95 10.99 -4.60
N VAL A 241 90.79 9.71 -4.24
CA VAL A 241 91.88 8.85 -3.76
C VAL A 241 92.94 8.64 -4.85
N VAL A 242 92.54 8.43 -6.11
CA VAL A 242 93.47 8.30 -7.24
C VAL A 242 94.25 9.60 -7.48
N ILE A 243 93.56 10.75 -7.52
CA ILE A 243 94.19 12.06 -7.72
C ILE A 243 95.16 12.40 -6.57
N SER A 244 94.82 12.02 -5.34
CA SER A 244 95.66 12.20 -4.14
C SER A 244 97.04 11.51 -4.26
N ILE A 245 97.17 10.43 -5.03
CA ILE A 245 98.43 9.71 -5.23
C ILE A 245 99.37 10.49 -6.16
N PHE A 246 98.82 11.19 -7.16
CA PHE A 246 99.60 11.94 -8.15
C PHE A 246 99.84 13.41 -7.74
N GLN A 247 98.96 14.00 -6.93
CA GLN A 247 99.04 15.42 -6.55
C GLN A 247 98.48 15.67 -5.14
N PRO A 248 99.30 15.58 -4.07
CA PRO A 248 98.83 15.65 -2.69
C PRO A 248 98.55 17.11 -2.26
N ARG A 249 97.30 17.57 -2.44
CA ARG A 249 96.77 18.80 -1.83
C ARG A 249 95.94 18.47 -0.60
N GLY A 250 96.57 18.45 0.58
CA GLY A 250 95.94 17.98 1.83
C GLY A 250 94.61 18.66 2.20
N LEU A 251 94.47 19.97 1.96
CA LEU A 251 93.22 20.70 2.22
C LEU A 251 92.05 20.25 1.32
N TYR A 252 92.33 19.91 0.06
CA TYR A 252 91.30 19.48 -0.90
C TYR A 252 90.67 18.16 -0.48
N ILE A 253 91.50 17.21 -0.02
CA ILE A 253 91.07 15.88 0.42
C ILE A 253 90.11 15.98 1.62
N ILE A 254 90.42 16.83 2.59
CA ILE A 254 89.58 17.04 3.78
C ILE A 254 88.22 17.63 3.39
N MET A 255 88.18 18.61 2.47
CA MET A 255 86.93 19.20 1.98
C MET A 255 86.05 18.19 1.22
N THR A 256 86.66 17.37 0.36
CA THR A 256 85.93 16.32 -0.39
C THR A 256 85.34 15.25 0.54
N ILE A 257 86.08 14.83 1.56
CA ILE A 257 85.59 13.85 2.56
C ILE A 257 84.41 14.44 3.34
N ALA A 258 84.52 15.70 3.79
CA ALA A 258 83.46 16.39 4.51
C ALA A 258 82.19 16.55 3.67
N MET A 259 82.29 16.97 2.41
CA MET A 259 81.14 17.09 1.50
C MET A 259 80.49 15.74 1.20
N THR A 260 81.30 14.70 0.98
CA THR A 260 80.79 13.35 0.71
C THR A 260 80.03 12.80 1.92
N ALA A 261 80.59 12.95 3.13
CA ALA A 261 79.92 12.56 4.37
C ALA A 261 78.59 13.29 4.57
N MET A 262 78.54 14.60 4.27
CA MET A 262 77.30 15.39 4.34
C MET A 262 76.25 14.90 3.32
N THR A 263 76.69 14.59 2.09
CA THR A 263 75.81 14.13 1.01
C THR A 263 75.22 12.75 1.32
N ILE A 264 76.04 11.82 1.84
CA ILE A 264 75.59 10.49 2.27
C ILE A 264 74.58 10.61 3.43
N THR A 265 74.88 11.45 4.42
CA THR A 265 73.98 11.67 5.57
C THR A 265 72.62 12.23 5.11
N MET A 266 72.64 13.24 4.23
CA MET A 266 71.43 13.85 3.69
C MET A 266 70.63 12.88 2.80
N ALA A 267 71.31 12.01 2.05
CA ALA A 267 70.67 10.94 1.29
C ALA A 267 69.92 9.94 2.18
N ILE A 268 70.52 9.53 3.30
CA ILE A 268 69.88 8.61 4.27
C ILE A 268 68.65 9.28 4.90
N VAL A 269 68.78 10.53 5.36
CA VAL A 269 67.66 11.30 5.93
C VAL A 269 66.53 11.45 4.91
N ASN A 270 66.84 11.79 3.66
CA ASN A 270 65.86 11.90 2.57
C ASN A 270 65.20 10.55 2.23
N TYR A 271 65.94 9.45 2.31
CA TYR A 271 65.39 8.11 2.11
C TYR A 271 64.40 7.72 3.22
N ILE A 272 64.74 7.97 4.49
CA ILE A 272 63.83 7.71 5.62
C ILE A 272 62.58 8.60 5.49
N LYS A 273 62.76 9.88 5.18
CA LYS A 273 61.65 10.83 5.00
C LYS A 273 60.74 10.42 3.83
N SER A 274 61.30 10.03 2.69
CA SER A 274 60.54 9.58 1.52
C SER A 274 59.81 8.25 1.77
N ARG A 275 60.42 7.30 2.51
CA ARG A 275 59.74 6.06 2.93
C ARG A 275 58.59 6.33 3.90
N LYS A 276 58.77 7.24 4.86
CA LYS A 276 57.69 7.66 5.77
C LYS A 276 56.57 8.35 5.02
N LYS A 277 56.90 9.33 4.17
CA LYS A 277 55.94 10.05 3.32
C LYS A 277 55.18 9.12 2.38
N TYR A 278 55.86 8.16 1.73
CA TYR A 278 55.20 7.15 0.89
C TYR A 278 54.15 6.35 1.65
N LYS A 279 54.45 5.92 2.89
CA LYS A 279 53.49 5.20 3.74
C LYS A 279 52.31 6.08 4.14
N GLU A 280 52.57 7.33 4.54
CA GLU A 280 51.54 8.30 4.90
C GLU A 280 50.63 8.63 3.71
N ASP A 281 51.19 9.00 2.56
CA ASP A 281 50.46 9.32 1.32
C ASP A 281 49.65 8.10 0.82
N SER A 282 50.21 6.89 0.91
CA SER A 282 49.50 5.65 0.52
C SER A 282 48.32 5.36 1.45
N LYS A 283 48.51 5.53 2.76
CA LYS A 283 47.43 5.35 3.75
C LYS A 283 46.34 6.40 3.56
N GLN A 284 46.72 7.67 3.42
CA GLN A 284 45.79 8.77 3.21
C GLN A 284 44.98 8.60 1.91
N ARG A 285 45.62 8.10 0.84
CA ARG A 285 44.94 7.75 -0.41
C ARG A 285 43.84 6.71 -0.20
N LEU A 286 44.14 5.62 0.52
CA LEU A 286 43.16 4.57 0.82
C LEU A 286 42.00 5.13 1.67
N GLU A 287 42.31 5.80 2.77
CA GLU A 287 41.29 6.31 3.70
C GLU A 287 40.39 7.39 3.07
N SER A 288 40.98 8.31 2.31
CA SER A 288 40.21 9.38 1.64
C SER A 288 39.30 8.84 0.53
N TYR A 289 39.76 7.83 -0.22
CA TYR A 289 38.96 7.23 -1.28
C TYR A 289 37.87 6.30 -0.74
N ASP A 290 38.15 5.52 0.31
CA ASP A 290 37.12 4.73 1.03
C ASP A 290 36.00 5.65 1.56
N LEU A 291 36.36 6.77 2.19
CA LEU A 291 35.36 7.75 2.67
C LEU A 291 34.55 8.35 1.51
N TYR A 292 35.21 8.62 0.37
CA TYR A 292 34.55 9.09 -0.83
C TYR A 292 33.56 8.06 -1.38
N LEU A 293 33.98 6.79 -1.51
CA LEU A 293 33.13 5.69 -1.98
C LEU A 293 31.93 5.51 -1.07
N LYS A 294 32.11 5.51 0.26
CA LYS A 294 30.99 5.43 1.23
C LYS A 294 29.96 6.53 1.02
N ARG A 295 30.41 7.78 0.81
CA ARG A 295 29.50 8.90 0.52
C ARG A 295 28.77 8.70 -0.81
N LYS A 296 29.47 8.23 -1.85
CA LYS A 296 28.86 7.94 -3.15
C LYS A 296 27.88 6.77 -3.11
N THR A 297 28.18 5.71 -2.38
CA THR A 297 27.26 4.59 -2.15
C THR A 297 25.99 5.05 -1.45
N LYS A 298 26.11 5.94 -0.45
CA LYS A 298 24.95 6.54 0.20
C LYS A 298 24.08 7.35 -0.78
N GLU A 299 24.70 8.21 -1.58
CA GLU A 299 24.01 8.99 -2.62
C GLU A 299 23.29 8.09 -3.63
N LEU A 300 23.96 7.04 -4.12
CA LEU A 300 23.39 6.05 -5.04
C LEU A 300 22.22 5.29 -4.41
N HIS A 301 22.34 4.90 -3.14
CA HIS A 301 21.28 4.22 -2.41
C HIS A 301 20.05 5.13 -2.23
N GLU A 302 20.24 6.37 -1.80
CA GLU A 302 19.14 7.32 -1.65
C GLU A 302 18.42 7.58 -2.99
N THR A 303 19.17 7.68 -4.09
CA THR A 303 18.58 7.82 -5.43
C THR A 303 17.82 6.57 -5.87
N SER A 304 18.38 5.39 -5.60
CA SER A 304 17.68 4.11 -5.83
C SER A 304 16.38 4.03 -5.02
N GLU A 305 16.38 4.45 -3.75
CA GLU A 305 15.19 4.43 -2.91
C GLU A 305 14.14 5.45 -3.37
N LYS A 306 14.54 6.59 -3.94
CA LYS A 306 13.59 7.52 -4.59
C LYS A 306 12.89 6.86 -5.78
N GLN A 307 13.63 6.14 -6.63
CA GLN A 307 13.04 5.40 -7.75
C GLN A 307 12.10 4.30 -7.25
N ARG A 308 12.53 3.51 -6.26
CA ARG A 308 11.70 2.48 -5.61
C ARG A 308 10.41 3.08 -5.08
N HIS A 309 10.50 4.19 -4.35
CA HIS A 309 9.33 4.87 -3.79
C HIS A 309 8.38 5.35 -4.89
N ALA A 310 8.90 5.93 -5.97
CA ALA A 310 8.08 6.36 -7.10
C ALA A 310 7.31 5.17 -7.71
N LEU A 311 7.99 4.05 -7.98
CA LEU A 311 7.37 2.83 -8.52
C LEU A 311 6.32 2.24 -7.57
N THR A 312 6.67 2.05 -6.29
CA THR A 312 5.76 1.50 -5.27
C THR A 312 4.54 2.39 -5.03
N TYR A 313 4.71 3.71 -5.09
CA TYR A 313 3.59 4.64 -4.96
C TYR A 313 2.61 4.53 -6.14
N HIS A 314 3.11 4.47 -7.38
CA HIS A 314 2.26 4.45 -8.59
C HIS A 314 1.67 3.06 -8.88
N TYR A 315 2.32 2.01 -8.39
CA TYR A 315 1.97 0.61 -8.63
C TYR A 315 1.96 -0.17 -7.30
N PRO A 316 1.02 0.16 -6.37
CA PRO A 316 0.94 -0.51 -5.08
C PRO A 316 0.56 -1.98 -5.23
N ASP A 317 0.73 -2.77 -4.16
CA ASP A 317 0.26 -4.16 -4.14
C ASP A 317 -1.25 -4.25 -3.92
N VAL A 318 -1.81 -5.43 -4.18
CA VAL A 318 -3.24 -5.68 -4.09
C VAL A 318 -3.81 -5.45 -2.68
N THR A 319 -3.03 -5.72 -1.64
CA THR A 319 -3.45 -5.52 -0.25
C THR A 319 -3.55 -4.04 0.09
N GLU A 320 -2.68 -3.20 -0.48
CA GLU A 320 -2.79 -1.75 -0.34
C GLU A 320 -3.94 -1.19 -1.17
N LEU A 321 -4.22 -1.73 -2.37
CA LEU A 321 -5.40 -1.35 -3.15
C LEU A 321 -6.71 -1.62 -2.40
N GLU A 322 -6.81 -2.79 -1.75
CA GLU A 322 -7.95 -3.15 -0.91
C GLU A 322 -8.16 -2.12 0.21
N LYS A 323 -7.10 -1.78 0.95
CA LYS A 323 -7.15 -0.75 2.00
C LYS A 323 -7.56 0.61 1.45
N MET A 324 -7.04 0.99 0.27
CA MET A 324 -7.39 2.24 -0.40
C MET A 324 -8.88 2.29 -0.75
N ALA A 325 -9.43 1.19 -1.27
CA ALA A 325 -10.85 1.07 -1.57
C ALA A 325 -11.71 1.18 -0.31
N LEU A 326 -11.37 0.42 0.75
CA LEU A 326 -12.11 0.39 2.01
C LEU A 326 -12.14 1.75 2.73
N ARG A 327 -11.06 2.54 2.62
CA ARG A 327 -10.97 3.88 3.24
C ARG A 327 -11.35 5.04 2.32
N VAL A 328 -11.72 4.75 1.07
CA VAL A 328 -12.05 5.77 0.06
C VAL A 328 -10.91 6.76 -0.12
N ASP A 329 -9.75 6.21 -0.47
CA ASP A 329 -8.53 6.99 -0.57
C ASP A 329 -8.68 8.17 -1.56
N SER A 330 -8.03 9.30 -1.25
CA SER A 330 -8.02 10.47 -2.11
C SER A 330 -7.38 10.22 -3.49
N ARG A 331 -6.69 9.09 -3.65
CA ARG A 331 -6.06 8.63 -4.90
C ARG A 331 -6.95 7.81 -5.82
N ILE A 332 -8.19 7.51 -5.43
CA ILE A 332 -9.15 6.87 -6.34
C ILE A 332 -9.34 7.73 -7.60
N TYR A 333 -9.44 7.10 -8.77
CA TYR A 333 -9.62 7.79 -10.06
C TYR A 333 -8.53 8.83 -10.42
N GLU A 334 -7.32 8.74 -9.85
CA GLU A 334 -6.23 9.70 -10.11
C GLU A 334 -5.69 9.65 -11.55
N LYS A 335 -5.86 8.52 -12.27
CA LYS A 335 -5.32 8.33 -13.62
C LYS A 335 -6.33 8.78 -14.69
N THR A 336 -5.85 9.56 -15.65
CA THR A 336 -6.63 10.11 -16.77
C THR A 336 -5.90 9.83 -18.07
N MET A 337 -6.59 9.91 -19.21
CA MET A 337 -6.01 9.66 -20.54
C MET A 337 -4.83 10.59 -20.91
N PHE A 338 -4.64 11.69 -20.20
CA PHE A 338 -3.54 12.63 -20.42
C PHE A 338 -2.27 12.27 -19.62
N HIS A 339 -2.37 11.32 -18.69
CA HIS A 339 -1.25 10.88 -17.88
C HIS A 339 -0.44 9.78 -18.59
N HIS A 340 0.89 9.80 -18.40
CA HIS A 340 1.82 8.86 -19.02
C HIS A 340 1.60 7.40 -18.61
N ASP A 341 0.95 7.18 -17.47
CA ASP A 341 0.68 5.86 -16.88
C ASP A 341 -0.81 5.46 -16.97
N PHE A 342 -1.54 6.07 -17.90
CA PHE A 342 -2.92 5.69 -18.21
C PHE A 342 -2.99 4.24 -18.72
N LEU A 343 -3.94 3.47 -18.18
CA LEU A 343 -4.06 2.02 -18.41
C LEU A 343 -2.78 1.22 -18.13
N THR A 344 -1.90 1.75 -17.26
CA THR A 344 -0.73 1.03 -16.77
C THR A 344 -1.05 0.35 -15.44
N PHE A 345 -0.73 -0.94 -15.35
CA PHE A 345 -1.00 -1.81 -14.21
C PHE A 345 0.23 -2.65 -13.84
N ARG A 346 0.31 -3.03 -12.57
CA ARG A 346 1.35 -3.91 -12.01
C ARG A 346 1.08 -5.35 -12.39
N VAL A 347 2.11 -6.02 -12.92
CA VAL A 347 2.09 -7.47 -13.20
C VAL A 347 2.74 -8.30 -12.10
N GLY A 348 3.60 -7.69 -11.29
CA GLY A 348 4.29 -8.43 -10.23
C GLY A 348 5.39 -7.63 -9.56
N CYS A 349 6.36 -8.36 -9.00
CA CYS A 349 7.58 -7.83 -8.41
C CYS A 349 8.77 -8.41 -9.18
N GLY A 350 9.73 -7.56 -9.55
CA GLY A 350 10.89 -7.96 -10.34
C GLY A 350 12.03 -6.96 -10.22
N ASP A 351 12.96 -7.07 -11.15
CA ASP A 351 14.13 -6.19 -11.23
C ASP A 351 13.90 -5.19 -12.36
N GLU A 352 14.02 -3.90 -12.05
CA GLU A 352 13.92 -2.80 -13.04
C GLU A 352 15.26 -2.12 -13.22
N SER A 353 15.50 -1.57 -14.41
CA SER A 353 16.73 -0.81 -14.67
C SER A 353 16.71 0.51 -13.87
N SER A 354 17.87 0.94 -13.38
CA SER A 354 17.99 2.23 -12.72
C SER A 354 17.64 3.36 -13.68
N SER A 355 16.79 4.30 -13.25
CA SER A 355 16.37 5.46 -14.04
C SER A 355 17.45 6.54 -14.15
N PHE A 356 18.45 6.47 -13.27
CA PHE A 356 19.60 7.36 -13.21
C PHE A 356 20.85 6.66 -13.76
N SER A 357 21.82 7.44 -14.24
CA SER A 357 23.07 6.89 -14.80
C SER A 357 24.27 7.17 -13.91
N VAL A 358 25.11 6.16 -13.70
CA VAL A 358 26.38 6.29 -12.96
C VAL A 358 27.55 6.40 -13.94
N GLU A 359 28.10 7.62 -14.04
CA GLU A 359 29.24 7.90 -14.90
C GLU A 359 30.56 7.63 -14.14
N PHE A 360 31.38 6.76 -14.70
CA PHE A 360 32.74 6.50 -14.20
C PHE A 360 33.66 6.46 -15.41
N GLN A 361 34.53 7.45 -15.55
CA GLN A 361 35.49 7.50 -16.65
C GLN A 361 36.55 6.44 -16.41
N GLN A 362 36.42 5.27 -17.03
CA GLN A 362 37.44 4.23 -17.00
C GLN A 362 38.34 4.37 -18.25
N GLU A 363 39.66 4.20 -18.08
CA GLU A 363 40.55 4.06 -19.24
C GLU A 363 40.28 2.71 -19.92
N GLU A 364 40.20 2.68 -21.25
CA GLU A 364 39.98 1.45 -22.03
C GLU A 364 41.10 0.43 -21.82
N PHE A 365 42.30 0.89 -21.49
CA PHE A 365 43.45 0.04 -21.19
C PHE A 365 44.38 0.71 -20.18
N THR A 366 44.63 0.05 -19.06
CA THR A 366 45.65 0.43 -18.08
C THR A 366 46.45 -0.81 -17.71
N GLN A 367 47.79 -0.74 -17.79
CA GLN A 367 48.67 -1.85 -17.41
C GLN A 367 48.69 -2.11 -15.90
N GLU A 368 48.40 -1.08 -15.09
CA GLU A 368 48.33 -1.18 -13.65
C GLU A 368 46.90 -1.38 -13.16
N LYS A 369 46.62 -2.54 -12.54
CA LYS A 369 45.38 -2.74 -11.79
C LYS A 369 45.45 -2.01 -10.45
N ASP A 370 44.36 -1.36 -10.08
CA ASP A 370 44.22 -0.63 -8.81
C ASP A 370 42.96 -1.10 -8.10
N GLU A 371 43.13 -1.64 -6.90
CA GLU A 371 42.04 -2.23 -6.11
C GLU A 371 40.92 -1.22 -5.83
N LEU A 372 41.27 0.05 -5.63
CA LEU A 372 40.30 1.13 -5.42
C LEU A 372 39.42 1.37 -6.66
N ILE A 373 39.98 1.23 -7.86
CA ILE A 373 39.21 1.36 -9.11
C ILE A 373 38.26 0.16 -9.26
N GLU A 374 38.72 -1.05 -8.94
CA GLU A 374 37.88 -2.25 -8.97
C GLU A 374 36.70 -2.15 -8.00
N GLU A 375 36.92 -1.60 -6.80
CA GLU A 375 35.86 -1.34 -5.83
C GLU A 375 34.82 -0.33 -6.35
N ALA A 376 35.27 0.78 -6.96
CA ALA A 376 34.37 1.77 -7.55
C ALA A 376 33.52 1.17 -8.70
N VAL A 377 34.12 0.33 -9.56
CA VAL A 377 33.41 -0.38 -10.62
C VAL A 377 32.39 -1.36 -10.06
N LYS A 378 32.73 -2.07 -8.98
CA LYS A 378 31.81 -2.99 -8.29
C LYS A 378 30.60 -2.23 -7.73
N ILE A 379 30.82 -1.10 -7.06
CA ILE A 379 29.73 -0.25 -6.55
C ILE A 379 28.84 0.21 -7.70
N LYS A 380 29.42 0.73 -8.79
CA LYS A 380 28.66 1.09 -9.99
C LYS A 380 27.78 -0.06 -10.50
N GLY A 381 28.33 -1.28 -10.56
CA GLY A 381 27.62 -2.47 -11.01
C GLY A 381 26.42 -2.85 -10.15
N GLN A 382 26.46 -2.55 -8.84
CA GLN A 382 25.36 -2.83 -7.90
C GLN A 382 24.14 -1.93 -8.11
N TYR A 383 24.29 -0.78 -8.74
CA TYR A 383 23.22 0.20 -8.95
C TYR A 383 22.81 0.30 -10.43
N LEU A 384 23.06 -0.73 -11.24
CA LEU A 384 22.55 -0.82 -12.61
C LEU A 384 21.06 -1.16 -12.66
N SER A 385 20.58 -1.91 -11.68
CA SER A 385 19.18 -2.30 -11.52
C SER A 385 18.75 -2.19 -10.06
N ILE A 386 17.45 -2.04 -9.86
CA ILE A 386 16.81 -2.05 -8.56
C ILE A 386 15.97 -3.31 -8.47
N ASN A 387 16.26 -4.12 -7.45
CA ASN A 387 15.59 -5.40 -7.28
C ASN A 387 14.32 -5.26 -6.44
N GLN A 388 13.39 -6.20 -6.62
CA GLN A 388 12.15 -6.30 -5.84
C GLN A 388 11.32 -5.02 -5.88
N VAL A 389 11.05 -4.51 -7.08
CA VAL A 389 10.16 -3.38 -7.32
C VAL A 389 8.95 -3.81 -8.14
N PRO A 390 7.83 -3.06 -8.07
CA PRO A 390 6.71 -3.30 -8.97
C PRO A 390 7.13 -3.19 -10.42
N VAL A 391 6.85 -4.24 -11.18
CA VAL A 391 6.97 -4.23 -12.64
C VAL A 391 5.59 -3.95 -13.19
N ALA A 392 5.51 -2.99 -14.11
CA ALA A 392 4.26 -2.55 -14.69
C ALA A 392 4.27 -2.70 -16.22
N THR A 393 3.08 -2.91 -16.77
CA THR A 393 2.85 -2.93 -18.22
C THR A 393 1.58 -2.14 -18.51
N ASP A 394 1.33 -1.82 -19.79
CA ASP A 394 0.22 -0.99 -20.19
C ASP A 394 -0.63 -1.64 -21.28
N LEU A 395 -1.89 -1.19 -21.36
CA LEU A 395 -2.85 -1.60 -22.37
C LEU A 395 -2.95 -0.60 -23.53
N MET A 396 -2.19 0.50 -23.49
CA MET A 396 -2.20 1.54 -24.52
C MET A 396 -1.41 1.13 -25.77
N HIS A 397 -0.35 0.35 -25.60
CA HIS A 397 0.54 -0.06 -26.68
C HIS A 397 0.15 -1.38 -27.36
N GLY A 398 -0.93 -2.04 -26.94
CA GLY A 398 -1.45 -3.22 -27.62
C GLY A 398 -2.19 -4.21 -26.71
N PRO A 399 -2.71 -5.30 -27.29
CA PRO A 399 -3.38 -6.35 -26.53
C PRO A 399 -2.39 -7.13 -25.67
N VAL A 400 -2.77 -7.43 -24.43
CA VAL A 400 -2.01 -8.27 -23.50
C VAL A 400 -2.65 -9.65 -23.41
N GLY A 401 -1.85 -10.70 -23.62
CA GLY A 401 -2.27 -12.09 -23.51
C GLY A 401 -1.64 -12.79 -22.31
N TYR A 402 -2.46 -13.48 -21.51
CA TYR A 402 -2.01 -14.32 -20.40
C TYR A 402 -1.97 -15.79 -20.82
N ILE A 403 -0.86 -16.47 -20.54
CA ILE A 403 -0.67 -17.89 -20.86
C ILE A 403 -0.29 -18.62 -19.57
N GLY A 404 -1.06 -19.64 -19.20
CA GLY A 404 -0.81 -20.44 -18.01
C GLY A 404 -2.02 -21.27 -17.59
N PRO A 405 -1.95 -21.92 -16.42
CA PRO A 405 -3.10 -22.62 -15.83
C PRO A 405 -4.29 -21.68 -15.66
N ARG A 406 -5.49 -22.11 -16.09
CA ARG A 406 -6.69 -21.25 -16.20
C ARG A 406 -7.00 -20.48 -14.91
N ARG A 407 -6.92 -21.14 -13.75
CA ARG A 407 -7.14 -20.52 -12.44
C ARG A 407 -6.20 -19.34 -12.16
N LEU A 408 -4.90 -19.51 -12.43
CA LEU A 408 -3.91 -18.44 -12.23
C LEU A 408 -4.13 -17.29 -13.22
N VAL A 409 -4.56 -17.60 -14.44
CA VAL A 409 -4.90 -16.56 -15.43
C VAL A 409 -6.09 -15.72 -14.96
N LEU A 410 -7.14 -16.35 -14.43
CA LEU A 410 -8.30 -15.64 -13.87
C LEU A 410 -7.89 -14.74 -12.69
N GLU A 411 -7.09 -15.26 -11.76
CA GLU A 411 -6.55 -14.47 -10.63
C GLU A 411 -5.76 -13.23 -11.12
N GLN A 412 -4.93 -13.37 -12.16
CA GLN A 412 -4.18 -12.23 -12.73
C GLN A 412 -5.10 -11.22 -13.43
N LEU A 413 -6.13 -11.68 -14.13
CA LEU A 413 -7.11 -10.81 -14.78
C LEU A 413 -7.94 -10.04 -13.74
N GLN A 414 -8.37 -10.68 -12.66
CA GLN A 414 -9.04 -10.02 -11.54
C GLN A 414 -8.14 -8.93 -10.94
N MET A 415 -6.86 -9.22 -10.72
CA MET A 415 -5.90 -8.22 -10.22
C MET A 415 -5.70 -7.04 -11.19
N LEU A 416 -5.70 -7.28 -12.50
CA LEU A 416 -5.69 -6.21 -13.50
C LEU A 416 -6.95 -5.35 -13.37
N VAL A 417 -8.13 -5.96 -13.28
CA VAL A 417 -9.41 -5.24 -13.17
C VAL A 417 -9.46 -4.44 -11.87
N MET A 418 -9.05 -5.00 -10.73
CA MET A 418 -9.01 -4.29 -9.44
C MET A 418 -8.11 -3.05 -9.50
N GLN A 419 -6.90 -3.20 -10.04
CA GLN A 419 -5.94 -2.10 -10.19
C GLN A 419 -6.47 -1.00 -11.09
N THR A 420 -6.98 -1.38 -12.26
CA THR A 420 -7.45 -0.41 -13.24
C THR A 420 -8.72 0.29 -12.79
N THR A 421 -9.64 -0.42 -12.12
CA THR A 421 -10.89 0.15 -11.57
C THR A 421 -10.63 1.14 -10.44
N LEU A 422 -9.66 0.87 -9.55
CA LEU A 422 -9.35 1.81 -8.46
C LEU A 422 -8.84 3.15 -8.99
N PHE A 423 -7.97 3.12 -10.00
CA PHE A 423 -7.26 4.31 -10.46
C PHE A 423 -7.91 5.04 -11.64
N HIS A 424 -8.86 4.43 -12.36
CA HIS A 424 -9.54 5.04 -13.50
C HIS A 424 -11.02 5.20 -13.22
N SER A 425 -11.56 6.37 -13.56
CA SER A 425 -12.99 6.60 -13.41
C SER A 425 -13.81 5.75 -14.39
N TYR A 426 -15.02 5.41 -13.98
CA TYR A 426 -16.03 4.78 -14.85
C TYR A 426 -16.39 5.61 -16.10
N TYR A 427 -16.10 6.92 -16.10
CA TYR A 427 -16.20 7.76 -17.30
C TYR A 427 -15.05 7.54 -18.29
N ASP A 428 -13.89 7.09 -17.82
CA ASP A 428 -12.65 6.97 -18.59
C ASP A 428 -12.38 5.53 -19.05
N LEU A 429 -12.89 4.52 -18.32
CA LEU A 429 -12.66 3.10 -18.57
C LEU A 429 -13.95 2.29 -18.44
N GLN A 430 -14.20 1.40 -19.41
CA GLN A 430 -15.31 0.44 -19.40
C GLN A 430 -14.77 -0.99 -19.54
N PHE A 431 -15.34 -1.91 -18.77
CA PHE A 431 -14.99 -3.33 -18.83
C PHE A 431 -16.07 -4.10 -19.59
N ILE A 432 -15.65 -4.89 -20.58
CA ILE A 432 -16.50 -5.85 -21.27
C ILE A 432 -15.85 -7.22 -21.10
N THR A 433 -16.47 -8.06 -20.28
CA THR A 433 -15.97 -9.40 -19.98
C THR A 433 -16.73 -10.44 -20.80
N ILE A 434 -16.00 -11.35 -21.44
CA ILE A 434 -16.55 -12.46 -22.23
C ILE A 434 -15.87 -13.73 -21.75
N PHE A 435 -16.62 -14.62 -21.11
CA PHE A 435 -16.11 -15.85 -20.51
C PHE A 435 -17.15 -16.99 -20.61
N PRO A 436 -16.72 -18.26 -20.50
CA PRO A 436 -17.63 -19.41 -20.41
C PRO A 436 -18.54 -19.33 -19.19
N GLU A 437 -19.80 -19.76 -19.31
CA GLU A 437 -20.80 -19.66 -18.23
C GLU A 437 -20.38 -20.33 -16.92
N GLU A 438 -19.59 -21.40 -17.00
CA GLU A 438 -19.04 -22.13 -15.84
C GLU A 438 -18.15 -21.25 -14.93
N GLU A 439 -17.49 -20.24 -15.50
CA GLU A 439 -16.57 -19.35 -14.77
C GLU A 439 -17.28 -18.15 -14.16
N LYS A 440 -18.61 -18.05 -14.26
CA LYS A 440 -19.37 -16.90 -13.79
C LYS A 440 -19.23 -16.64 -12.28
N ALA A 441 -19.03 -17.67 -11.47
CA ALA A 441 -18.80 -17.51 -10.04
C ALA A 441 -17.37 -17.06 -9.71
N ASP A 442 -16.44 -17.27 -10.63
CA ASP A 442 -15.03 -16.87 -10.50
C ASP A 442 -14.79 -15.44 -11.02
N TRP A 443 -15.81 -14.75 -11.55
CA TRP A 443 -15.75 -13.36 -12.03
C TRP A 443 -16.70 -12.48 -11.22
#